data_AF-A0A699V2Y1-F1
#
_entry.id   AF-A0A699V2Y1-F1
#
_cell.length_a   1.000
_cell.length_b   1.000
_cell.length_c   1.000
_cell.angle_alpha   90.00
_cell.angle_beta   90.00
_cell.angle_gamma   90.00
#
_symmetry.space_group_name_H-M   'P 1'
#
loop_
_entity.id
_entity.type
_entity.pdbx_description
1 polymer ?
#
loop_
_entity_poly.entity_id
_entity_poly.type
_entity_poly.pdbx_seq_one_letter_code
_entity_poly.pdbx_strand_id
1 'polypeptide(L)' 'MANPFNKIKDLVASLEDDFEKAYDKHNAAAGTRVRKGMQELKTMAQDIRLEVQNQKNASKEGAAPAAAAPA' A
#
# COMPACT_ATOMS: atom_id res chain seq x y z
N MET A 1 -9.36 -1.81 15.45
CA MET A 1 -8.97 -1.78 14.02
C MET A 1 -7.46 -1.94 13.96
N ALA A 2 -6.95 -2.99 13.32
CA ALA A 2 -5.50 -3.17 13.19
C ALA A 2 -4.92 -2.00 12.38
N ASN A 3 -3.93 -1.31 12.93
CA ASN A 3 -3.30 -0.17 12.27
C ASN A 3 -2.68 -0.65 10.94
N PRO A 4 -3.06 -0.09 9.78
CA PRO A 4 -2.54 -0.51 8.48
C PRO A 4 -1.00 -0.42 8.38
N PHE A 5 -0.38 0.40 9.22
CA PHE A 5 1.06 0.46 9.40
C PHE A 5 1.68 -0.92 9.70
N ASN A 6 1.09 -1.69 10.63
CA ASN A 6 1.65 -2.98 11.02
C ASN A 6 1.67 -3.95 9.84
N LYS A 7 0.61 -3.97 9.02
CA LYS A 7 0.55 -4.84 7.84
C LYS A 7 1.64 -4.49 6.81
N ILE A 8 1.87 -3.19 6.57
CA ILE A 8 2.96 -2.74 5.69
C ILE A 8 4.31 -3.18 6.24
N LYS A 9 4.53 -2.96 7.55
CA LYS A 9 5.79 -3.32 8.21
C LYS A 9 6.05 -4.82 8.12
N ASP A 10 5.04 -5.63 8.41
CA ASP A 10 5.14 -7.09 8.38
C ASP A 10 5.42 -7.61 6.97
N LEU A 11 4.78 -7.02 5.95
CA LEU A 11 5.06 -7.36 4.55
C LEU A 11 6.52 -7.07 4.18
N VAL A 12 7.03 -5.88 4.52
CA VAL A 12 8.42 -5.50 4.22
C VAL A 12 9.41 -6.39 4.97
N ALA A 13 9.15 -6.66 6.25
CA ALA A 13 9.99 -7.56 7.06
C ALA A 13 10.02 -8.97 6.48
N SER A 14 8.89 -9.48 5.96
CA SER A 14 8.83 -10.82 5.35
C SER A 14 9.67 -10.95 4.08
N LEU A 15 9.98 -9.83 3.42
CA LEU A 15 10.72 -9.80 2.15
C LEU A 15 12.24 -9.58 2.34
N GLU A 16 12.71 -9.27 3.55
CA GLU A 16 14.12 -8.93 3.84
C GLU A 16 15.10 -9.98 3.27
N ASP A 17 14.85 -11.25 3.59
CA ASP A 17 15.60 -12.40 3.09
C ASP A 17 15.62 -12.51 1.55
N ASP A 18 14.50 -12.16 0.92
CA ASP A 18 14.36 -12.19 -0.53
C ASP A 18 15.04 -10.99 -1.19
N PHE A 19 15.08 -9.84 -0.52
CA PHE A 19 15.87 -8.69 -0.97
C PHE A 19 17.36 -9.05 -1.01
N GLU A 20 17.93 -9.60 0.07
CA GLU A 20 19.34 -10.01 0.07
C GLU A 20 19.63 -11.02 -1.05
N LYS A 21 18.80 -12.07 -1.17
CA LYS A 21 18.98 -13.11 -2.21
C LYS A 21 18.81 -12.57 -3.63
N ALA A 22 17.90 -11.62 -3.85
CA ALA A 22 17.65 -11.05 -5.17
C ALA A 22 18.76 -10.08 -5.62
N TYR A 23 19.24 -9.21 -4.72
CA TYR A 23 20.23 -8.19 -5.06
C TYR A 23 21.67 -8.71 -5.02
N ASP A 24 22.04 -9.49 -4.00
CA ASP A 24 23.45 -9.91 -3.82
C ASP A 24 23.74 -11.21 -4.56
N LYS A 25 22.77 -12.12 -4.61
CA LYS A 25 22.94 -13.48 -5.18
C LYS A 25 22.25 -13.63 -6.53
N HIS A 26 21.65 -12.57 -7.06
CA HIS A 26 20.90 -12.56 -8.32
C HIS A 26 19.88 -13.71 -8.47
N ASN A 27 19.26 -14.13 -7.35
CA ASN A 27 18.31 -15.24 -7.36
C ASN A 27 16.98 -14.83 -8.02
N ALA A 28 16.67 -15.44 -9.17
CA ALA A 28 15.47 -15.13 -9.95
C ALA A 28 14.14 -15.40 -9.21
N ALA A 29 14.08 -16.45 -8.39
CA ALA A 29 12.89 -16.79 -7.62
C ALA A 29 12.66 -15.79 -6.46
N ALA A 30 13.73 -15.38 -5.79
CA ALA A 30 13.69 -14.31 -4.79
C ALA A 30 13.28 -12.98 -5.44
N GLY A 31 13.86 -12.63 -6.60
CA GLY A 31 13.47 -11.43 -7.35
C GLY A 31 12.00 -11.41 -7.76
N THR A 32 11.44 -12.57 -8.14
CA THR A 32 10.00 -12.70 -8.42
C THR A 32 9.15 -12.44 -7.17
N ARG A 33 9.58 -12.94 -6.00
CA ARG A 33 8.88 -12.72 -4.72
C ARG A 33 8.96 -11.26 -4.28
N VAL A 34 10.14 -10.63 -4.33
CA VAL A 34 10.30 -9.19 -4.08
C VAL A 34 9.37 -8.38 -4.98
N ARG A 35 9.34 -8.65 -6.29
CA ARG A 35 8.49 -7.91 -7.23
C ARG A 35 7.00 -8.05 -6.87
N LYS A 36 6.53 -9.25 -6.54
CA LYS A 36 5.13 -9.49 -6.14
C LYS A 36 4.81 -8.79 -4.82
N GLY A 37 5.67 -8.91 -3.81
CA GLY A 37 5.50 -8.24 -2.53
C GLY A 37 5.47 -6.71 -2.67
N MET A 38 6.28 -6.14 -3.55
CA MET A 38 6.24 -4.69 -3.85
C MET A 38 4.98 -4.26 -4.60
N GLN A 39 4.38 -5.14 -5.43
CA GLN A 39 3.07 -4.87 -6.02
C GLN A 39 1.96 -4.84 -4.95
N GLU A 40 2.00 -5.78 -4.00
CA GLU A 40 1.06 -5.81 -2.87
C GLU A 40 1.21 -4.56 -1.99
N LEU A 41 2.44 -4.16 -1.66
CA LEU A 41 2.73 -2.94 -0.90
C LEU A 41 2.13 -1.70 -1.58
N LYS A 42 2.28 -1.58 -2.91
CA LYS A 42 1.70 -0.47 -3.67
C LYS A 42 0.18 -0.41 -3.51
N THR A 43 -0.49 -1.54 -3.65
CA THR A 43 -1.95 -1.62 -3.50
C THR A 43 -2.37 -1.22 -2.09
N MET A 44 -1.72 -1.79 -1.06
CA MET A 44 -2.03 -1.46 0.33
C MET A 44 -1.83 0.04 0.63
N ALA A 45 -0.73 0.63 0.16
CA ALA A 45 -0.47 2.05 0.33
C ALA A 45 -1.53 2.93 -0.36
N GLN A 46 -2.00 2.52 -1.55
CA GLN A 46 -3.05 3.22 -2.27
C GLN A 46 -4.39 3.14 -1.52
N ASP A 47 -4.75 1.98 -1.00
CA ASP A 47 -5.99 1.78 -0.25
C ASP A 47 -6.01 2.65 1.02
N ILE A 48 -4.90 2.66 1.78
CA ILE A 48 -4.76 3.48 2.99
C ILE A 48 -4.88 4.97 2.65
N ARG A 49 -4.23 5.42 1.56
CA ARG A 49 -4.34 6.81 1.11
C ARG A 49 -5.79 7.18 0.79
N LEU A 50 -6.51 6.31 0.07
CA LEU A 50 -7.90 6.53 -0.27
C LEU A 50 -8.79 6.54 0.97
N GLU A 51 -8.56 5.65 1.93
CA GLU A 51 -9.28 5.63 3.21
C GLU A 51 -9.12 6.95 3.97
N VAL A 52 -7.89 7.45 4.11
CA VAL A 52 -7.62 8.74 4.77
C VAL A 52 -8.27 9.91 4.01
N GLN A 53 -8.21 9.89 2.67
CA GLN A 53 -8.85 10.92 1.85
C GLN A 53 -10.38 10.89 2.02
N ASN A 54 -10.98 9.71 2.04
CA ASN A 54 -12.41 9.52 2.23
C ASN A 54 -12.84 9.95 3.64
N GLN A 55 -12.06 9.64 4.68
CA GLN A 55 -12.32 10.12 6.05
C GLN A 55 -12.28 11.66 6.12
N LYS A 56 -11.31 12.30 5.45
CA LYS A 56 -11.24 13.76 5.36
C LYS A 56 -12.44 14.36 4.62
N ASN A 57 -12.90 13.70 3.56
CA ASN A 57 -14.06 14.15 2.79
C ASN A 57 -15.37 13.95 3.56
N ALA A 58 -15.54 12.80 4.24
CA ALA A 58 -16.68 12.53 5.11
C ALA A 58 -16.73 13.48 6.32
N SER A 59 -15.57 13.84 6.89
CA SER A 59 -15.47 14.87 7.94
C SER A 59 -15.83 16.27 7.45
N LYS A 60 -15.85 16.50 6.12
CA LYS A 60 -16.32 17.74 5.50
C LYS A 60 -17.82 17.70 5.16
N GLU A 61 -18.52 16.59 5.36
CA GLU A 61 -19.96 16.44 5.07
C GLU A 61 -20.86 17.12 6.11
N GLY A 62 -20.31 18.10 6.85
CA GLY A 62 -21.05 19.21 7.48
C GLY A 62 -21.03 20.51 6.65
N ALA A 63 -20.41 20.51 5.47
CA ALA A 63 -20.42 21.60 4.51
C ALA A 63 -20.96 21.07 3.17
N ALA A 64 -22.08 21.65 2.74
CA ALA A 64 -22.96 21.31 1.62
C ALA A 64 -22.28 20.84 0.31
N PRO A 65 -23.00 20.07 -0.54
CA PRO A 65 -22.40 19.29 -1.62
C PRO A 65 -22.03 20.18 -2.80
N ALA A 66 -20.78 20.11 -3.23
CA ALA A 66 -20.39 20.63 -4.54
C ALA A 66 -20.86 19.63 -5.60
N ALA A 67 -21.93 20.03 -6.29
CA ALA A 67 -22.51 19.38 -7.45
C ALA A 67 -21.48 18.99 -8.53
N ALA A 68 -21.78 17.89 -9.22
CA ALA A 68 -21.63 17.60 -10.66
C ALA A 68 -20.46 18.29 -11.42
N ALA A 69 -19.70 17.62 -12.29
CA ALA A 69 -20.15 16.69 -13.33
C ALA A 69 -18.93 16.09 -14.10
N PRO A 70 -19.16 15.19 -15.07
CA PRO A 70 -18.16 14.31 -15.70
C PRO A 70 -17.46 14.95 -16.92
N ALA A 71 -16.34 14.35 -17.32
CA ALA A 71 -15.82 14.37 -18.70
C ALA A 71 -15.08 13.05 -18.96
#